data_AF-A0A8C6VJF2-F1
#
_entry.id   AF-A0A8C6VJF2-F1
#
_cell.length_a   1.000
_cell.length_b   1.000
_cell.length_c   1.000
_cell.angle_alpha   90.00
_cell.angle_beta   90.00
_cell.angle_gamma   90.00
#
_symmetry.space_group_name_H-M   'P 1'
#
loop_
_entity.id
_entity.type
_entity.pdbx_description
1 polymer ?
#
loop_
_entity_poly.entity_id
_entity_poly.type
_entity_poly.pdbx_seq_one_letter_code
_entity_poly.pdbx_strand_id
1 'polypeptide(L)'
;MAGRGGRGRGRGGHMTFNVEAVGIGKGEALPPPTLKPSPLFPPLEYKALPLLAGEEVEYMLALKQELRGAMKNLPYFIKPSGLFGGGSGLYWGHM
;
A
#
# COMPACT_ATOMS: atom_id res chain seq x y z
N MET A 1 -40.19 32.75 33.63
CA MET A 1 -39.34 31.74 34.29
C MET A 1 -38.29 31.29 33.27
N ALA A 2 -37.02 31.67 33.45
CA ALA A 2 -35.96 31.50 32.45
C ALA A 2 -35.50 30.03 32.40
N GLY A 3 -35.65 29.39 31.22
CA GLY A 3 -35.11 28.06 30.93
C GLY A 3 -33.60 28.15 30.76
N ARG A 4 -32.90 27.57 31.73
CA ARG A 4 -31.46 27.61 31.98
C ARG A 4 -30.66 27.00 30.81
N GLY A 5 -29.67 27.74 30.33
CA GLY A 5 -28.71 27.26 29.35
C GLY A 5 -27.88 26.07 29.85
N GLY A 6 -27.57 25.18 28.91
CA GLY A 6 -26.65 24.06 29.09
C GLY A 6 -25.84 23.85 27.81
N ARG A 7 -25.05 24.87 27.42
CA ARG A 7 -23.99 24.73 26.41
C ARG A 7 -22.88 23.87 27.00
N GLY A 8 -22.50 22.79 26.31
CA GLY A 8 -21.26 22.08 26.65
C GLY A 8 -21.25 20.61 26.25
N ARG A 9 -21.41 20.29 24.95
CA ARG A 9 -20.91 19.01 24.44
C ARG A 9 -19.39 19.06 24.58
N GLY A 10 -18.83 18.07 25.28
CA GLY A 10 -17.48 18.06 25.83
C GLY A 10 -16.42 18.62 24.89
N ARG A 11 -15.88 19.78 25.26
CA ARG A 11 -14.48 20.10 24.97
C ARG A 11 -13.68 19.00 25.65
N GLY A 12 -13.06 18.12 24.87
CA GLY A 12 -12.09 17.15 25.39
C GLY A 12 -11.15 17.85 26.37
N GLY A 13 -10.83 17.19 27.48
CA GLY A 13 -10.11 17.77 28.60
C GLY A 13 -8.92 18.62 28.17
N HIS A 14 -8.64 19.67 28.95
CA HIS A 14 -7.44 20.52 28.85
C HIS A 14 -6.26 19.73 28.24
N MET A 15 -5.87 20.12 27.03
CA MET A 15 -4.73 19.52 26.34
C MET A 15 -3.50 19.71 27.23
N THR A 16 -2.64 18.70 27.36
CA THR A 16 -1.44 18.75 28.23
C THR A 16 -0.33 19.67 27.70
N PHE A 17 -0.57 20.34 26.56
CA PHE A 17 0.35 21.25 25.90
C PHE A 17 -0.37 22.51 25.42
N ASN A 18 0.39 23.58 25.18
CA ASN A 18 -0.14 24.86 24.71
C ASN A 18 -0.49 24.79 23.21
N VAL A 19 -1.79 24.88 22.89
CA VAL A 19 -2.33 24.83 21.52
C VAL A 19 -1.90 26.05 20.68
N GLU A 20 -1.74 27.23 21.29
CA GLU A 20 -1.29 28.45 20.60
C GLU A 20 0.16 28.36 20.15
N ALA A 21 1.00 27.63 20.90
CA ALA A 21 2.40 27.40 20.54
C ALA A 21 2.53 26.50 19.29
N VAL A 22 1.49 25.73 18.95
CA VAL A 22 1.42 24.90 17.73
C VAL A 22 0.78 25.67 16.56
N GLY A 23 0.45 26.95 16.76
CA GLY A 23 -0.10 27.83 15.72
C GLY A 23 -1.62 27.78 15.56
N ILE A 24 -2.35 27.22 16.54
CA ILE A 24 -3.82 27.27 16.56
C ILE A 24 -4.26 28.32 17.59
N GLY A 25 -4.79 29.43 17.11
CA GLY A 25 -5.23 30.56 17.93
C GLY A 25 -6.45 30.25 18.80
N LYS A 26 -6.66 31.08 19.82
CA LYS A 26 -7.84 30.99 20.70
C LYS A 26 -9.12 31.18 19.89
N GLY A 27 -9.99 30.17 19.92
CA GLY A 27 -11.27 30.21 19.20
C GLY A 27 -11.17 29.79 17.74
N GLU A 28 -9.98 29.47 17.24
CA GLU A 28 -9.82 28.84 15.93
C GLU A 28 -10.36 27.40 15.95
N ALA A 29 -10.86 26.95 14.81
CA ALA A 29 -11.39 25.61 14.68
C ALA A 29 -10.25 24.59 14.69
N LEU A 30 -10.32 23.63 15.62
CA LEU A 30 -9.46 22.47 15.59
C LEU A 30 -9.74 21.62 14.34
N PRO A 31 -8.75 20.89 13.81
CA PRO A 31 -8.97 19.95 12.74
C PRO A 31 -10.06 18.94 13.15
N PRO A 32 -10.95 18.55 12.23
CA PRO A 32 -12.03 17.64 12.53
C PRO A 32 -11.47 16.27 12.93
N PRO A 33 -12.14 15.54 13.85
CA PRO A 33 -11.72 14.19 14.20
C PRO A 33 -11.88 13.24 13.00
N THR A 34 -10.87 12.42 12.77
CA THR A 34 -10.92 11.35 11.76
C THR A 34 -11.82 10.21 12.26
N LEU A 35 -13.00 10.05 11.66
CA LEU A 35 -14.00 9.05 12.09
C LEU A 35 -13.72 7.63 11.58
N LYS A 36 -12.97 7.51 10.48
CA LYS A 36 -12.61 6.24 9.84
C LYS A 36 -11.18 6.34 9.29
N PRO A 37 -10.40 5.24 9.28
CA PRO A 37 -9.07 5.25 8.68
C PRO A 37 -9.15 5.58 7.19
N SER A 38 -8.07 6.15 6.65
CA SER A 38 -7.92 6.34 5.21
C SER A 38 -8.00 4.99 4.48
N PRO A 39 -8.52 4.96 3.25
CA PRO A 39 -8.52 3.73 2.44
C PRO A 39 -7.10 3.26 2.17
N LEU A 40 -6.92 1.94 2.01
CA LEU A 40 -5.63 1.33 1.67
C LEU A 40 -5.08 1.83 0.33
N PHE A 41 -5.98 2.07 -0.63
CA PHE A 41 -5.66 2.61 -1.95
C PHE A 41 -6.39 3.94 -2.13
N PRO A 42 -5.72 5.08 -1.90
CA PRO A 42 -6.32 6.38 -2.16
C PRO A 42 -6.60 6.55 -3.66
N PRO A 43 -7.66 7.27 -4.04
CA PRO A 43 -7.94 7.53 -5.44
C PRO A 43 -6.84 8.40 -6.05
N LEU A 44 -6.37 8.02 -7.24
CA LEU A 44 -5.40 8.79 -8.00
C LEU A 44 -6.14 9.76 -8.93
N GLU A 45 -5.66 11.00 -9.00
CA GLU A 45 -6.17 12.02 -9.93
C GLU A 45 -5.84 11.68 -11.38
N TYR A 46 -4.66 11.09 -11.61
CA TYR A 46 -4.16 10.72 -12.93
C TYR A 46 -3.99 9.21 -13.05
N LYS A 47 -4.26 8.70 -14.27
CA LYS A 47 -4.07 7.30 -14.62
C LYS A 47 -2.79 7.13 -15.44
N ALA A 48 -2.25 5.90 -15.44
CA ALA A 48 -1.15 5.55 -16.33
C ALA A 48 -1.56 5.77 -17.79
N LEU A 49 -0.61 6.21 -18.62
CA LEU A 49 -0.83 6.39 -20.05
C LEU A 49 -1.09 5.03 -20.72
N PRO A 50 -1.88 4.99 -21.81
CA PRO A 50 -2.01 3.80 -22.63
C PRO A 50 -0.64 3.32 -23.14
N LEU A 51 -0.53 2.01 -23.36
CA LEU A 51 0.66 1.45 -24.00
C LEU A 51 0.77 1.94 -25.44
N LEU A 52 2.00 2.09 -25.92
CA LEU A 52 2.25 2.39 -27.33
C LEU A 52 1.79 1.22 -28.19
N ALA A 53 1.08 1.54 -29.27
CA ALA A 53 0.63 0.59 -30.28
C ALA A 53 1.52 0.68 -31.52
N GLY A 54 1.50 -0.37 -32.35
CA GLY A 54 2.22 -0.41 -33.62
C GLY A 54 3.00 -1.70 -33.81
N GLU A 55 3.21 -2.04 -35.08
CA GLU A 55 3.82 -3.31 -35.50
C GLU A 55 5.21 -3.53 -34.90
N GLU A 56 6.03 -2.48 -34.79
CA GLU A 56 7.35 -2.56 -34.15
C GLU A 56 7.25 -2.95 -32.65
N VAL A 57 6.32 -2.33 -31.93
CA VAL A 57 6.12 -2.59 -30.49
C VAL A 57 5.58 -4.01 -30.28
N GLU A 58 4.65 -4.44 -31.14
CA GLU A 58 4.06 -5.78 -31.12
C GLU A 58 5.10 -6.85 -31.48
N TYR A 59 5.94 -6.59 -32.47
CA TYR A 59 7.06 -7.47 -32.85
C TYR A 59 8.03 -7.65 -31.69
N MET A 60 8.46 -6.55 -31.06
CA MET A 60 9.37 -6.60 -29.92
C MET A 60 8.74 -7.30 -28.71
N LEU A 61 7.43 -7.15 -28.50
CA LEU A 61 6.69 -7.87 -27.46
C LEU A 61 6.70 -9.38 -27.73
N ALA A 62 6.42 -9.80 -28.97
CA ALA A 62 6.45 -11.21 -29.35
C ALA A 62 7.85 -11.80 -29.19
N LEU A 63 8.87 -11.13 -29.72
CA LEU A 63 10.27 -11.55 -29.61
C LEU A 63 10.71 -11.71 -28.15
N LYS A 64 10.34 -10.77 -27.27
CA LYS A 64 10.62 -10.87 -25.83
C LYS A 64 10.02 -12.14 -25.20
N GLN A 65 8.81 -12.52 -25.62
CA GLN A 65 8.14 -13.72 -25.10
C GLN A 65 8.82 -15.00 -25.60
N GLU A 66 9.17 -15.05 -26.89
CA GLU A 66 9.92 -16.16 -27.49
C GLU A 66 11.27 -16.35 -26.82
N LEU A 67 12.02 -15.25 -26.62
CA LEU A 67 13.31 -15.28 -25.92
C LEU A 67 13.18 -15.84 -24.52
N ARG A 68 12.15 -15.44 -23.75
CA ARG A 68 11.91 -16.02 -22.41
C ARG A 68 11.72 -17.54 -22.47
N GLY A 69 11.04 -18.04 -23.49
CA GLY A 69 10.86 -19.48 -23.70
C GLY A 69 12.16 -20.16 -24.11
N ALA A 70 12.82 -19.65 -25.14
CA ALA A 70 14.06 -20.19 -25.68
C ALA A 70 15.19 -20.23 -24.63
N MET A 71 15.33 -19.16 -23.82
CA MET A 71 16.36 -19.07 -22.80
C MET A 71 16.27 -20.17 -21.75
N LYS A 72 15.06 -20.68 -21.43
CA LYS A 72 14.89 -21.79 -20.48
C LYS A 72 15.39 -23.14 -21.00
N ASN A 73 15.55 -23.26 -22.33
CA ASN A 73 16.05 -24.47 -22.98
C ASN A 73 17.56 -24.41 -23.28
N LEU A 74 18.19 -23.26 -23.08
CA LEU A 74 19.64 -23.11 -23.24
C LEU A 74 20.39 -23.82 -22.12
N PRO A 75 21.60 -24.33 -22.37
CA PRO A 75 22.44 -24.98 -21.36
C PRO A 75 22.83 -24.04 -20.20
N TYR A 76 22.70 -22.72 -20.41
CA TYR A 76 22.97 -21.70 -19.40
C TYR A 76 21.83 -21.53 -18.38
N PHE A 77 20.66 -22.14 -18.62
CA PHE A 77 19.55 -22.10 -17.66
C PHE A 77 19.74 -23.15 -16.57
N ILE A 78 20.52 -22.80 -15.55
CA ILE A 78 20.77 -23.64 -14.38
C ILE A 78 19.47 -23.75 -13.59
N LYS A 79 18.91 -24.96 -13.54
CA LYS A 79 17.73 -25.24 -12.73
C LYS A 79 18.14 -25.23 -11.25
N PRO A 80 17.25 -24.75 -10.34
CA PRO A 80 17.46 -24.98 -8.92
C PRO A 80 17.73 -26.47 -8.71
N SER A 81 18.78 -26.79 -7.97
CA SER A 81 19.00 -28.17 -7.53
C SER A 81 17.78 -28.57 -6.73
N GLY A 82 16.89 -29.39 -7.32
CA GLY A 82 15.84 -30.03 -6.57
C GLY A 82 16.49 -30.67 -5.34
N LEU A 83 15.90 -30.43 -4.17
CA LEU A 83 16.29 -31.06 -2.91
C LEU A 83 16.82 -32.46 -3.21
N PHE A 84 18.08 -32.71 -2.83
CA PHE A 84 18.76 -33.98 -2.97
C PHE A 84 17.82 -35.12 -2.52
N GLY A 85 17.12 -35.72 -3.49
CA GLY A 85 16.24 -36.85 -3.28
C GLY A 85 17.09 -38.11 -3.28
N GLY A 86 17.87 -38.28 -2.23
CA GLY A 86 18.79 -39.40 -2.08
C GLY A 86 19.49 -39.44 -0.73
N GLY A 87 18.72 -39.49 0.35
CA GLY A 87 19.22 -39.89 1.68
C GLY A 87 18.85 -38.94 2.82
N SER A 88 17.92 -39.39 3.67
CA SER A 88 17.66 -38.92 5.05
C SER A 88 17.39 -37.42 5.27
N GLY A 89 16.11 -37.06 5.25
CA GLY A 89 15.61 -35.80 5.83
C GLY A 89 14.34 -36.10 6.62
N LEU A 90 14.52 -36.67 7.82
CA LEU A 90 13.49 -36.99 8.79
C LEU A 90 12.61 -35.77 9.13
N TYR A 91 11.30 -36.04 9.28
CA TYR A 91 10.34 -35.37 10.14
C TYR A 91 10.22 -33.85 10.07
N TRP A 92 9.10 -33.37 9.53
CA TRP A 92 8.33 -32.30 10.16
C TRP A 92 6.83 -32.59 10.00
N GLY A 93 6.31 -33.38 10.93
CA GLY A 93 4.91 -33.44 11.29
C GLY A 93 4.77 -32.92 12.72
N HIS A 94 3.85 -31.98 12.90
CA HIS A 94 3.37 -31.39 14.16
C HIS A 94 4.26 -30.33 14.81
N MET A 95 3.83 -29.08 14.67
CA MET A 95 3.35 -28.22 15.77
C MET A 95 2.32 -27.23 15.23
#